data_AF-A0A935TKP9-F1
#
_entry.id   AF-A0A935TKP9-F1
#
_cell.length_a   1.000
_cell.length_b   1.000
_cell.length_c   1.000
_cell.angle_alpha   90.00
_cell.angle_beta   90.00
_cell.angle_gamma   90.00
#
_symmetry.space_group_name_H-M   'P 1'
#
loop_
_entity.id
_entity.type
_entity.pdbx_description
1 polymer ?
#
loop_
_entity_poly.entity_id
_entity_poly.type
_entity_poly.pdbx_seq_one_letter_code
_entity_poly.pdbx_strand_id
1 'polypeptide(L)'
;MTEDKAKGEPWVTKLHFPVHCLSKVESIDHITGARFVSSYSYHHGYFDHAEREFRGFGRVDQIDTEEYEHFVKAASSNVQERVLHQTPVLVKTWFHNGAYLNQTRILNQYQNEYCDYDNPEYAHLEKFKLSQPTLSGDLSPVEWREALRACKGMALRTETYGLDGTDKQDKPFSIVYHTCEINRFKPKQKIGILYFKFSTLSLFLVIGSQPIDPRISHNLLLTTNSYGQPKLTAVVSYGVTLPNKRMNCRQISKIRKLLTA
;
A
#
# COMPACT_ATOMS: atom_id res chain seq x y z
N MET A 1 -1.10 20.11 6.42
CA MET A 1 -1.94 20.94 5.52
C MET A 1 -1.16 22.09 4.88
N THR A 2 -0.29 22.81 5.60
CA THR A 2 0.50 23.92 5.06
C THR A 2 1.63 23.48 4.11
N GLU A 3 2.37 22.42 4.45
CA GLU A 3 3.49 21.94 3.63
C GLU A 3 3.04 21.31 2.31
N ASP A 4 2.06 20.38 2.35
CA ASP A 4 1.57 19.74 1.12
C ASP A 4 0.88 20.75 0.18
N LYS A 5 0.16 21.73 0.74
CA LYS A 5 -0.43 22.82 -0.04
C LYS A 5 0.66 23.71 -0.68
N ALA A 6 1.78 23.93 0.00
CA ALA A 6 2.92 24.64 -0.57
C ALA A 6 3.63 23.82 -1.67
N LYS A 7 3.62 22.48 -1.56
CA LYS A 7 4.13 21.54 -2.57
C LYS A 7 3.18 21.30 -3.74
N GLY A 8 1.98 21.88 -3.73
CA GLY A 8 0.98 21.69 -4.78
C GLY A 8 0.19 20.38 -4.69
N GLU A 9 0.24 19.69 -3.56
CA GLU A 9 -0.49 18.44 -3.26
C GLU A 9 -1.66 18.72 -2.29
N PRO A 10 -2.79 19.27 -2.76
CA PRO A 10 -3.91 19.58 -1.89
C PRO A 10 -4.52 18.30 -1.32
N TRP A 11 -4.84 18.32 -0.02
CA TRP A 11 -5.51 17.18 0.60
C TRP A 11 -6.91 16.95 0.01
N VAL A 12 -7.18 15.70 -0.37
CA VAL A 12 -8.52 15.22 -0.76
C VAL A 12 -9.59 15.52 0.30
N THR A 13 -9.23 15.35 1.58
CA THR A 13 -10.11 15.60 2.73
C THR A 13 -9.62 16.78 3.57
N LYS A 14 -10.49 17.35 4.39
CA LYS A 14 -10.18 18.49 5.25
C LYS A 14 -10.29 18.11 6.72
N LEU A 15 -9.34 18.59 7.50
CA LEU A 15 -9.31 18.50 8.96
C LEU A 15 -9.32 19.92 9.52
N HIS A 16 -10.30 20.24 10.37
CA HIS A 16 -10.56 21.62 10.83
C HIS A 16 -10.06 21.90 12.25
N PHE A 17 -9.45 20.93 12.92
CA PHE A 17 -8.84 21.09 14.25
C PHE A 17 -7.48 20.38 14.28
N PRO A 18 -6.56 20.82 15.14
CA PRO A 18 -5.25 20.18 15.28
C PRO A 18 -5.37 18.80 15.93
N VAL A 19 -4.56 17.85 15.45
CA VAL A 19 -4.41 16.51 16.04
C VAL A 19 -2.94 16.32 16.38
N HIS A 20 -2.64 15.91 17.60
CA HIS A 20 -1.28 15.53 17.98
C HIS A 20 -0.94 14.16 17.39
N CYS A 21 0.12 14.10 16.60
CA CYS A 21 0.58 12.88 15.95
C CYS A 21 2.01 12.55 16.37
N LEU A 22 2.34 11.27 16.36
CA LEU A 22 3.69 10.79 16.61
C LEU A 22 4.59 11.22 15.44
N SER A 23 5.54 12.12 15.66
CA SER A 23 6.41 12.59 14.57
C SER A 23 7.65 11.71 14.38
N LYS A 24 8.23 11.22 15.47
CA LYS A 24 9.48 10.46 15.47
C LYS A 24 9.54 9.51 16.66
N VAL A 25 10.01 8.29 16.41
CA VAL A 25 10.42 7.30 17.42
C VAL A 25 11.91 7.07 17.26
N GLU A 26 12.61 7.02 18.38
CA GLU A 26 14.03 6.76 18.43
C GLU A 26 14.31 5.66 19.45
N SER A 27 14.94 4.58 18.98
CA SER A 27 15.36 3.46 19.81
C SER A 27 16.88 3.40 19.80
N ILE A 28 17.47 3.49 20.99
CA ILE A 28 18.92 3.47 21.20
C ILE A 28 19.27 2.20 21.96
N ASP A 29 20.11 1.36 21.38
CA ASP A 29 20.73 0.25 22.08
C ASP A 29 22.01 0.75 22.75
N HIS A 30 21.99 0.88 24.08
CA HIS A 30 23.13 1.37 24.85
C HIS A 30 24.31 0.40 24.91
N ILE A 31 24.15 -0.87 24.51
CA ILE A 31 25.25 -1.84 24.46
C ILE A 31 26.04 -1.69 23.16
N THR A 32 25.33 -1.59 22.04
CA THR A 32 25.94 -1.53 20.69
C THR A 32 26.09 -0.12 20.13
N GLY A 33 25.50 0.88 20.79
CA GLY A 33 25.43 2.25 20.26
C GLY A 33 24.58 2.37 18.98
N ALA A 34 23.79 1.35 18.64
CA ALA A 34 22.93 1.38 17.47
C ALA A 34 21.70 2.26 17.73
N ARG A 35 21.35 3.07 16.74
CA ARG A 35 20.24 4.02 16.79
C ARG A 35 19.30 3.76 15.63
N PHE A 36 18.04 3.45 15.94
CA PHE A 36 16.98 3.26 14.98
C PHE A 36 16.01 4.44 15.07
N VAL A 37 15.80 5.13 13.95
CA VAL A 37 14.91 6.28 13.87
C VAL A 37 13.80 5.99 12.88
N SER A 38 12.55 6.08 13.35
CA SER A 38 11.34 6.05 12.51
C SER A 38 10.66 7.40 12.57
N SER A 39 10.53 8.08 11.44
CA SER A 39 9.83 9.38 11.33
C SER A 39 8.55 9.24 10.52
N TYR A 40 7.51 9.97 10.89
CA TYR A 40 6.18 9.85 10.29
C TYR A 40 5.67 11.20 9.77
N SER A 41 5.11 11.19 8.56
CA SER A 41 4.34 12.30 8.00
C SER A 41 2.92 11.84 7.68
N TYR A 42 1.94 12.68 7.97
CA TYR A 42 0.52 12.35 7.89
C TYR A 42 -0.21 13.26 6.91
N HIS A 43 -0.99 12.68 6.01
CA HIS A 43 -1.71 13.40 4.97
C HIS A 43 -3.18 12.98 4.89
N HIS A 44 -4.00 13.84 4.28
CA HIS A 44 -5.44 13.59 4.07
C HIS A 44 -6.20 13.24 5.35
N GLY A 45 -6.05 14.04 6.41
CA GLY A 45 -6.82 13.88 7.63
C GLY A 45 -8.31 14.13 7.38
N TYR A 46 -9.17 13.21 7.86
CA TYR A 46 -10.62 13.31 7.69
C TYR A 46 -11.37 13.28 9.01
N PHE A 47 -12.28 14.23 9.18
CA PHE A 47 -13.26 14.24 10.27
C PHE A 47 -14.68 14.22 9.71
N ASP A 48 -15.47 13.26 10.17
CA ASP A 48 -16.89 13.17 9.83
C ASP A 48 -17.70 14.00 10.83
N HIS A 49 -18.35 15.06 10.32
CA HIS A 49 -19.12 15.99 11.15
C HIS A 49 -20.45 15.42 11.64
N ALA A 50 -21.11 14.54 10.86
CA ALA A 50 -22.41 14.03 11.27
C ALA A 50 -22.26 12.97 12.38
N GLU A 51 -21.20 12.16 12.31
CA GLU A 51 -20.86 11.16 13.33
C GLU A 51 -19.95 11.72 14.44
N ARG A 52 -19.46 12.96 14.28
CA ARG A 52 -18.49 13.63 15.17
C ARG A 52 -17.27 12.74 15.45
N GLU A 53 -16.75 12.11 14.40
CA GLU A 53 -15.73 11.08 14.52
C GLU A 53 -14.50 11.44 13.69
N PHE A 54 -13.32 11.44 14.31
CA PHE A 54 -12.07 11.46 13.57
C PHE A 54 -11.82 10.11 12.93
N ARG A 55 -11.70 10.12 11.59
CA ARG A 55 -11.59 8.90 10.81
C ARG A 55 -10.15 8.48 10.50
N GLY A 56 -9.18 9.32 10.83
CA GLY A 56 -7.77 9.06 10.58
C GLY A 56 -7.25 9.78 9.33
N PHE A 57 -6.03 9.41 8.97
CA PHE A 57 -5.28 9.93 7.83
C PHE A 57 -5.40 8.99 6.64
N GLY A 58 -5.38 9.57 5.45
CA GLY A 58 -5.50 8.82 4.20
C GLY A 58 -4.17 8.40 3.61
N ARG A 59 -3.07 9.02 4.05
CA ARG A 59 -1.71 8.58 3.75
C ARG A 59 -0.82 8.80 4.97
N VAL A 60 0.04 7.83 5.23
CA VAL A 60 1.12 7.92 6.21
C VAL A 60 2.42 7.54 5.53
N ASP A 61 3.38 8.45 5.58
CA ASP A 61 4.73 8.24 5.06
C ASP A 61 5.64 7.96 6.27
N GLN A 62 6.24 6.79 6.31
CA GLN A 62 7.19 6.38 7.34
C GLN A 62 8.59 6.31 6.74
N ILE A 63 9.56 6.98 7.38
CA ILE A 63 10.98 6.90 7.01
C ILE A 63 11.71 6.21 8.15
N ASP A 64 12.26 5.03 7.88
CA ASP A 64 13.08 4.28 8.80
C ASP A 64 14.56 4.45 8.43
N THR A 65 15.41 4.73 9.41
CA THR A 65 16.86 4.93 9.24
C THR A 65 17.63 4.27 10.37
N GLU A 66 18.73 3.62 10.02
CA GLU A 66 19.70 3.08 10.97
C GLU A 66 20.96 3.95 11.00
N GLU A 67 21.38 4.36 12.20
CA GLU A 67 22.63 5.06 12.45
C GLU A 67 23.44 4.28 13.49
N TYR A 68 24.74 4.11 13.24
CA TYR A 68 25.66 3.48 14.19
C TYR A 68 26.61 4.55 14.74
N GLU A 69 26.67 4.72 16.07
CA GLU A 69 27.60 5.68 16.70
C GLU A 69 29.03 5.09 16.93
N HIS A 70 29.25 3.80 16.74
CA HIS A 70 30.54 3.11 16.96
C HIS A 70 31.41 3.10 15.68
N PHE A 71 32.65 3.62 15.58
CA PHE A 71 33.67 4.08 16.53
C PHE A 71 34.41 5.33 16.01
N VAL A 72 34.22 6.50 16.63
CA VAL A 72 35.21 7.61 16.53
C VAL A 72 35.66 7.97 17.94
N LYS A 73 36.59 7.17 18.48
CA LYS A 73 37.71 7.56 19.38
C LYS A 73 38.39 6.34 20.01
N ALA A 74 39.32 5.75 19.26
CA ALA A 74 40.58 5.28 19.83
C ALA A 74 41.68 5.65 18.83
N ALA A 75 42.77 6.23 19.32
CA ALA A 75 43.86 6.77 18.54
C ALA A 75 44.66 5.67 17.79
N SER A 76 44.10 5.15 16.71
CA SER A 76 44.79 4.27 15.77
C SER A 76 44.22 4.46 14.35
N SER A 77 45.11 4.38 13.37
CA SER A 77 45.04 4.95 12.02
C SER A 77 44.05 4.31 11.04
N ASN A 78 42.89 3.82 11.50
CA ASN A 78 41.90 3.19 10.63
C ASN A 78 40.55 3.91 10.79
N VAL A 79 40.31 4.89 9.91
CA VAL A 79 38.98 5.46 9.67
C VAL A 79 38.09 4.32 9.19
N GLN A 80 37.19 3.81 10.04
CA GLN A 80 36.17 2.87 9.59
C GLN A 80 35.16 3.62 8.73
N GLU A 81 35.06 3.13 7.51
CA GLU A 81 34.39 3.75 6.38
C GLU A 81 32.87 3.71 6.53
N ARG A 82 32.16 4.58 5.80
CA ARG A 82 30.69 4.79 5.71
C ARG A 82 29.87 3.52 5.32
N VAL A 83 30.47 2.34 5.40
CA VAL A 83 30.12 1.07 4.75
C VAL A 83 29.01 0.29 5.46
N LEU A 84 28.69 0.61 6.73
CA LEU A 84 27.62 -0.05 7.49
C LEU A 84 26.31 0.76 7.57
N HIS A 85 26.26 1.96 6.97
CA HIS A 85 25.01 2.72 6.94
C HIS A 85 24.00 2.05 6.00
N GLN A 86 22.88 1.60 6.56
CA GLN A 86 21.73 1.24 5.74
C GLN A 86 21.09 2.49 5.18
N THR A 87 20.75 2.45 3.90
CA THR A 87 19.96 3.49 3.25
C THR A 87 18.61 3.64 3.94
N PRO A 88 18.12 4.87 4.19
CA PRO A 88 16.78 5.09 4.70
C PRO A 88 15.71 4.43 3.82
N VAL A 89 14.74 3.78 4.45
CA VAL A 89 13.60 3.17 3.76
C VAL A 89 12.38 4.05 3.96
N LEU A 90 11.76 4.46 2.85
CA LEU A 90 10.50 5.20 2.86
C LEU A 90 9.35 4.25 2.52
N VAL A 91 8.39 4.11 3.43
CA VAL A 91 7.15 3.36 3.23
C VAL A 91 5.99 4.35 3.18
N LYS A 92 5.36 4.46 2.01
CA LYS A 92 4.12 5.22 1.85
C LYS A 92 2.95 4.27 1.94
N THR A 93 2.05 4.51 2.89
CA THR A 93 0.83 3.69 3.06
C THR A 93 -0.39 4.57 2.92
N TRP A 94 -1.25 4.22 1.95
CA TRP A 94 -2.54 4.87 1.77
C TRP A 94 -3.63 4.06 2.47
N PHE A 95 -4.51 4.76 3.19
CA PHE A 95 -5.62 4.19 3.94
C PHE A 95 -6.95 4.75 3.45
N HIS A 96 -8.01 3.97 3.55
CA HIS A 96 -9.34 4.44 3.28
C HIS A 96 -9.90 5.19 4.50
N ASN A 97 -10.31 6.45 4.32
CA ASN A 97 -10.79 7.30 5.41
C ASN A 97 -12.28 7.08 5.74
N GLY A 98 -12.99 6.31 4.94
CA GLY A 98 -14.44 6.16 5.06
C GLY A 98 -15.23 7.44 4.77
N ALA A 99 -14.65 8.33 3.97
CA ALA A 99 -15.29 9.54 3.49
C ALA A 99 -16.21 9.23 2.31
N TYR A 100 -17.46 9.72 2.37
CA TYR A 100 -18.38 9.67 1.23
C TYR A 100 -18.22 10.95 0.40
N LEU A 101 -17.19 10.96 -0.47
CA LEU A 101 -16.89 12.08 -1.35
C LEU A 101 -17.68 12.01 -2.66
N ASN A 102 -17.69 10.83 -3.29
CA ASN A 102 -18.43 10.55 -4.53
C ASN A 102 -18.67 9.04 -4.68
N GLN A 103 -19.74 8.63 -5.35
CA GLN A 103 -20.15 7.22 -5.49
C GLN A 103 -19.17 6.37 -6.33
N THR A 104 -18.35 7.00 -7.18
CA THR A 104 -17.55 6.29 -8.21
C THR A 104 -16.09 6.03 -7.86
N ARG A 105 -15.54 6.60 -6.76
CA ARG A 105 -14.10 6.52 -6.44
C ARG A 105 -13.81 5.95 -5.05
N ILE A 106 -14.50 4.88 -4.71
CA ILE A 106 -14.51 4.27 -3.37
C ILE A 106 -13.09 4.00 -2.85
N LEU A 107 -12.21 3.30 -3.60
CA LEU A 107 -10.83 3.02 -3.16
C LEU A 107 -9.73 3.77 -3.92
N ASN A 108 -10.09 4.55 -4.94
CA ASN A 108 -9.12 5.21 -5.82
C ASN A 108 -9.00 6.72 -5.56
N GLN A 109 -9.43 7.17 -4.38
CA GLN A 109 -9.36 8.59 -4.00
C GLN A 109 -7.94 9.16 -4.07
N TYR A 110 -6.91 8.31 -3.95
CA TYR A 110 -5.49 8.69 -4.02
C TYR A 110 -4.78 8.17 -5.28
N GLN A 111 -5.52 7.68 -6.29
CA GLN A 111 -4.91 7.04 -7.45
C GLN A 111 -3.89 7.95 -8.16
N ASN A 112 -4.12 9.26 -8.15
CA ASN A 112 -3.25 10.24 -8.79
C ASN A 112 -1.89 10.42 -8.09
N GLU A 113 -1.74 9.94 -6.85
CA GLU A 113 -0.49 10.00 -6.08
C GLU A 113 0.36 8.74 -6.22
N TYR A 114 -0.19 7.68 -6.83
CA TYR A 114 0.48 6.41 -6.97
C TYR A 114 1.61 6.50 -8.00
N CYS A 115 2.72 5.80 -7.74
CA CYS A 115 3.93 5.90 -8.58
C CYS A 115 3.72 5.53 -10.06
N ASP A 116 2.71 4.70 -10.31
CA ASP A 116 2.37 4.15 -11.61
C ASP A 116 1.20 4.89 -12.28
N TYR A 117 0.70 5.96 -11.69
CA TYR A 117 -0.32 6.80 -12.28
C TYR A 117 0.20 7.50 -13.54
N ASP A 118 -0.42 7.22 -14.68
CA ASP A 118 -0.04 7.73 -16.01
C ASP A 118 1.45 7.54 -16.38
N ASN A 119 2.15 6.63 -15.70
CA ASN A 119 3.56 6.36 -15.96
C ASN A 119 3.71 5.22 -16.98
N PRO A 120 4.22 5.49 -18.20
CA PRO A 120 4.32 4.49 -19.25
C PRO A 120 5.26 3.33 -18.90
N GLU A 121 6.20 3.50 -17.97
CA GLU A 121 7.10 2.44 -17.50
C GLU A 121 6.34 1.31 -16.78
N TYR A 122 5.13 1.60 -16.26
CA TYR A 122 4.29 0.65 -15.52
C TYR A 122 3.04 0.21 -16.31
N ALA A 123 2.87 0.67 -17.55
CA ALA A 123 1.65 0.45 -18.33
C ALA A 123 1.32 -1.05 -18.55
N HIS A 124 2.33 -1.91 -18.66
CA HIS A 124 2.14 -3.36 -18.79
C HIS A 124 1.64 -4.03 -17.50
N LEU A 125 1.68 -3.34 -16.36
CA LEU A 125 1.20 -3.83 -15.07
C LEU A 125 -0.29 -3.53 -14.83
N GLU A 126 -0.90 -2.65 -15.62
CA GLU A 126 -2.34 -2.31 -15.54
C GLU A 126 -3.24 -3.56 -15.54
N LYS A 127 -2.89 -4.57 -16.36
CA LYS A 127 -3.64 -5.83 -16.45
C LYS A 127 -3.65 -6.66 -15.16
N PHE A 128 -2.73 -6.39 -14.24
CA PHE A 128 -2.64 -7.08 -12.96
C PHE A 128 -3.29 -6.30 -11.82
N LYS A 129 -3.61 -5.01 -12.02
CA LYS A 129 -4.29 -4.21 -11.01
C LYS A 129 -5.62 -4.86 -10.66
N LEU A 130 -5.93 -4.92 -9.36
CA LEU A 130 -7.20 -5.45 -8.90
C LEU A 130 -8.34 -4.55 -9.39
N SER A 131 -9.45 -5.17 -9.76
CA SER A 131 -10.69 -4.45 -9.99
C SER A 131 -11.10 -3.70 -8.73
N GLN A 132 -11.73 -2.54 -8.93
CA GLN A 132 -12.31 -1.79 -7.83
C GLN A 132 -13.28 -2.67 -7.05
N PRO A 133 -13.34 -2.52 -5.72
CA PRO A 133 -14.31 -3.27 -4.96
C PRO A 133 -15.70 -2.89 -5.44
N THR A 134 -16.49 -3.92 -5.66
CA THR A 134 -17.88 -3.74 -6.02
C THR A 134 -18.69 -3.83 -4.75
N LEU A 135 -19.54 -2.83 -4.51
CA LEU A 135 -20.59 -2.94 -3.52
C LEU A 135 -21.75 -3.72 -4.14
N SER A 136 -22.14 -4.83 -3.51
CA SER A 136 -23.16 -5.72 -4.04
C SER A 136 -24.56 -5.16 -3.76
N GLY A 137 -25.23 -4.68 -4.82
CA GLY A 137 -26.66 -4.35 -4.85
C GLY A 137 -27.00 -2.86 -4.81
N ASP A 138 -28.30 -2.57 -5.00
CA ASP A 138 -28.86 -1.22 -4.91
C ASP A 138 -28.91 -0.76 -3.44
N LEU A 139 -27.84 -0.09 -3.00
CA LEU A 139 -27.75 0.51 -1.68
C LEU A 139 -28.36 1.91 -1.69
N SER A 140 -29.12 2.24 -0.65
CA SER A 140 -29.54 3.61 -0.38
C SER A 140 -28.34 4.50 -0.04
N PRO A 141 -28.42 5.83 -0.21
CA PRO A 141 -27.32 6.74 0.17
C PRO A 141 -26.85 6.62 1.63
N VAL A 142 -27.75 6.21 2.53
CA VAL A 142 -27.42 5.97 3.94
C VAL A 142 -26.59 4.69 4.09
N GLU A 143 -27.02 3.59 3.47
CA GLU A 143 -26.26 2.33 3.46
C GLU A 143 -24.89 2.52 2.77
N TRP A 144 -24.81 3.35 1.73
CA TRP A 144 -23.56 3.73 1.08
C TRP A 144 -22.58 4.40 2.05
N ARG A 145 -23.07 5.34 2.84
CA ARG A 145 -22.25 6.04 3.83
C ARG A 145 -21.76 5.07 4.91
N GLU A 146 -22.61 4.16 5.37
CA GLU A 146 -22.24 3.13 6.34
C GLU A 146 -21.19 2.15 5.78
N ALA A 147 -21.34 1.76 4.51
CA ALA A 147 -20.39 0.89 3.83
C ALA A 147 -19.00 1.51 3.77
N LEU A 148 -18.92 2.78 3.31
CA LEU A 148 -17.64 3.50 3.28
C LEU A 148 -17.08 3.72 4.67
N ARG A 149 -17.92 4.11 5.63
CA ARG A 149 -17.52 4.29 7.03
C ARG A 149 -16.81 3.04 7.54
N ALA A 150 -17.32 1.87 7.21
CA ALA A 150 -16.79 0.63 7.74
C ALA A 150 -15.45 0.23 7.07
N CYS A 151 -15.09 0.81 5.91
CA CYS A 151 -13.74 0.73 5.33
C CYS A 151 -12.70 1.66 6.01
N LYS A 152 -13.09 2.46 7.01
CA LYS A 152 -12.17 3.35 7.73
C LYS A 152 -10.94 2.58 8.23
N GLY A 153 -9.75 3.09 7.91
CA GLY A 153 -8.46 2.54 8.37
C GLY A 153 -7.98 1.33 7.59
N MET A 154 -8.72 0.88 6.57
CA MET A 154 -8.25 -0.19 5.70
C MET A 154 -7.11 0.34 4.81
N ALA A 155 -5.98 -0.36 4.78
CA ALA A 155 -4.92 -0.06 3.82
C ALA A 155 -5.45 -0.27 2.40
N LEU A 156 -5.13 0.66 1.50
CA LEU A 156 -5.46 0.63 0.07
C LEU A 156 -4.25 0.20 -0.75
N ARG A 157 -3.11 0.81 -0.42
CA ARG A 157 -1.86 0.63 -1.12
C ARG A 157 -0.69 0.86 -0.17
N THR A 158 0.37 0.11 -0.37
CA THR A 158 1.66 0.34 0.28
C THR A 158 2.74 0.35 -0.78
N GLU A 159 3.60 1.36 -0.76
CA GLU A 159 4.77 1.46 -1.62
C GLU A 159 6.02 1.60 -0.76
N THR A 160 7.05 0.81 -1.06
CA THR A 160 8.33 0.84 -0.34
C THR A 160 9.43 1.36 -1.26
N TYR A 161 10.20 2.32 -0.80
CA TYR A 161 11.29 3.00 -1.51
C TYR A 161 12.57 2.94 -0.69
N GLY A 162 13.72 2.96 -1.36
CA GLY A 162 15.01 3.13 -0.73
C GLY A 162 15.58 4.48 -1.14
N LEU A 163 15.88 5.32 -0.15
CA LEU A 163 16.35 6.69 -0.36
C LEU A 163 17.88 6.72 -0.49
N ASP A 164 18.40 6.07 -1.54
CA ASP A 164 19.86 5.89 -1.77
C ASP A 164 20.53 7.05 -2.49
N GLY A 165 19.77 8.09 -2.85
CA GLY A 165 20.28 9.26 -3.59
C GLY A 165 20.60 8.95 -5.06
N THR A 166 20.25 7.76 -5.56
CA THR A 166 20.43 7.41 -6.97
C THR A 166 19.23 7.85 -7.81
N ASP A 167 19.37 7.84 -9.14
CA ASP A 167 18.27 8.08 -10.08
C ASP A 167 17.12 7.05 -9.96
N LYS A 168 17.29 6.00 -9.14
CA LYS A 168 16.30 4.96 -8.87
C LYS A 168 15.56 5.15 -7.55
N GLN A 169 15.93 6.13 -6.73
CA GLN A 169 15.30 6.34 -5.41
C GLN A 169 13.79 6.60 -5.50
N ASP A 170 13.34 7.20 -6.61
CA ASP A 170 11.93 7.50 -6.89
C ASP A 170 11.15 6.28 -7.43
N LYS A 171 11.81 5.12 -7.57
CA LYS A 171 11.18 3.87 -8.03
C LYS A 171 10.96 2.94 -6.83
N PRO A 172 9.73 2.45 -6.60
CA PRO A 172 9.48 1.57 -5.48
C PRO A 172 10.08 0.17 -5.67
N PHE A 173 10.54 -0.42 -4.56
CA PHE A 173 10.96 -1.81 -4.46
C PHE A 173 9.77 -2.76 -4.42
N SER A 174 8.67 -2.35 -3.82
CA SER A 174 7.46 -3.16 -3.75
C SER A 174 6.22 -2.29 -3.79
N ILE A 175 5.15 -2.83 -4.38
CA ILE A 175 3.84 -2.23 -4.42
C ILE A 175 2.82 -3.28 -3.98
N VAL A 176 2.15 -3.02 -2.86
CA VAL A 176 1.07 -3.88 -2.38
C VAL A 176 -0.24 -3.15 -2.56
N TYR A 177 -1.22 -3.83 -3.15
CA TYR A 177 -2.60 -3.38 -3.28
C TYR A 177 -3.51 -4.20 -2.39
N HIS A 178 -4.47 -3.54 -1.79
CA HIS A 178 -5.49 -4.17 -0.96
C HIS A 178 -6.85 -3.83 -1.54
N THR A 179 -7.72 -4.83 -1.66
CA THR A 179 -9.12 -4.64 -2.04
C THR A 179 -10.03 -5.32 -1.03
N CYS A 180 -11.27 -4.88 -0.95
CA CYS A 180 -12.27 -5.54 -0.11
C CYS A 180 -13.62 -5.60 -0.80
N GLU A 181 -14.26 -6.75 -0.75
CA GLU A 181 -15.67 -6.86 -1.08
C GLU A 181 -16.49 -6.52 0.17
N ILE A 182 -17.43 -5.60 0.03
CA ILE A 182 -18.28 -5.14 1.13
C ILE A 182 -19.65 -5.80 0.97
N ASN A 183 -20.05 -6.58 1.97
CA ASN A 183 -21.29 -7.36 1.92
C ASN A 183 -22.27 -6.89 2.99
N ARG A 184 -23.55 -6.86 2.61
CA ARG A 184 -24.64 -6.47 3.49
C ARG A 184 -25.14 -7.66 4.30
N PHE A 185 -25.11 -7.56 5.63
CA PHE A 185 -25.77 -8.50 6.54
C PHE A 185 -27.05 -7.88 7.10
N LYS A 186 -28.18 -8.55 6.86
CA LYS A 186 -29.46 -8.18 7.44
C LYS A 186 -29.78 -9.11 8.61
N PRO A 187 -29.48 -8.74 9.87
CA PRO A 187 -30.05 -9.45 11.00
C PRO A 187 -31.57 -9.18 11.05
N LYS A 188 -32.34 -10.10 11.64
CA LYS A 188 -33.81 -10.03 11.75
C LYS A 188 -34.32 -8.80 12.55
N GLN A 189 -33.45 -7.97 13.11
CA GLN A 189 -33.78 -6.79 13.91
C GLN A 189 -33.07 -5.54 13.37
N LYS A 190 -33.81 -4.75 12.57
CA LYS A 190 -33.73 -3.31 12.24
C LYS A 190 -32.41 -2.57 11.95
N ILE A 191 -31.22 -3.12 12.15
CA ILE A 191 -29.95 -2.44 11.84
C ILE A 191 -29.10 -3.35 10.96
N GLY A 192 -28.90 -2.95 9.70
CA GLY A 192 -28.03 -3.68 8.77
C GLY A 192 -26.59 -3.55 9.22
N ILE A 193 -25.95 -4.67 9.57
CA ILE A 193 -24.51 -4.71 9.84
C ILE A 193 -23.83 -4.99 8.50
N LEU A 194 -22.76 -4.29 8.17
CA LEU A 194 -21.97 -4.56 6.97
C LEU A 194 -20.72 -5.34 7.39
N TYR A 195 -20.42 -6.45 6.71
CA TYR A 195 -19.17 -7.19 6.94
C TYR A 195 -18.33 -7.22 5.67
N PHE A 196 -17.02 -7.34 5.88
CA PHE A 196 -16.02 -7.27 4.83
C PHE A 196 -15.49 -8.64 4.48
N LYS A 197 -15.22 -8.82 3.19
CA LYS A 197 -14.38 -9.90 2.68
C LYS A 197 -13.16 -9.26 2.05
N PHE A 198 -11.99 -9.46 2.64
CA PHE A 198 -10.75 -8.82 2.20
C PHE A 198 -10.01 -9.72 1.19
N SER A 199 -9.51 -9.13 0.11
CA SER A 199 -8.61 -9.78 -0.85
C SER A 199 -7.37 -8.91 -1.05
N THR A 200 -6.18 -9.49 -1.14
CA THR A 200 -4.92 -8.73 -1.21
C THR A 200 -4.14 -9.11 -2.46
N LEU A 201 -3.62 -8.12 -3.18
CA LEU A 201 -2.68 -8.30 -4.28
C LEU A 201 -1.31 -7.75 -3.86
N SER A 202 -0.26 -8.56 -3.94
CA SER A 202 1.10 -8.10 -3.69
C SER A 202 1.94 -8.15 -4.96
N LEU A 203 2.44 -7.00 -5.42
CA LEU A 203 3.42 -6.93 -6.51
C LEU A 203 4.80 -6.60 -5.94
N PHE A 204 5.79 -7.45 -6.20
CA PHE A 204 7.17 -7.20 -5.83
C PHE A 204 7.93 -6.75 -7.06
N LEU A 205 8.40 -5.50 -7.08
CA LEU A 205 9.14 -4.97 -8.21
C LEU A 205 10.61 -5.34 -8.07
N VAL A 206 11.21 -5.93 -9.11
CA VAL A 206 12.66 -6.14 -9.12
C VAL A 206 13.30 -4.88 -9.70
N ILE A 207 13.85 -4.04 -8.82
CA ILE A 207 14.56 -2.84 -9.25
C ILE A 207 15.84 -3.23 -9.98
N GLY A 208 16.07 -2.64 -11.16
CA GLY A 208 17.32 -2.79 -11.93
C GLY A 208 17.16 -3.40 -13.32
N SER A 209 16.00 -3.96 -13.65
CA SER A 209 15.69 -4.46 -14.99
C SER A 209 14.99 -3.38 -15.82
N GLN A 210 15.46 -3.14 -17.05
CA GLN A 210 14.75 -2.39 -18.07
C GLN A 210 14.40 -3.36 -19.22
N PRO A 211 13.12 -3.62 -19.50
CA PRO A 211 11.92 -3.12 -18.81
C PRO A 211 11.75 -3.70 -17.39
N ILE A 212 11.00 -3.01 -16.53
CA ILE A 212 10.67 -3.50 -15.18
C ILE A 212 9.87 -4.80 -15.33
N ASP A 213 10.43 -5.92 -14.87
CA ASP A 213 9.76 -7.21 -14.85
C ASP A 213 9.55 -7.65 -13.39
N PRO A 214 8.41 -7.30 -12.80
CA PRO A 214 8.17 -7.58 -11.40
C PRO A 214 7.74 -9.02 -11.18
N ARG A 215 8.01 -9.51 -9.98
CA ARG A 215 7.40 -10.75 -9.48
C ARG A 215 6.01 -10.41 -8.93
N ILE A 216 4.99 -10.98 -9.53
CA ILE A 216 3.59 -10.67 -9.18
C ILE A 216 2.94 -11.85 -8.48
N SER A 217 2.25 -11.59 -7.36
CA SER A 217 1.51 -12.60 -6.60
C SER A 217 0.15 -12.07 -6.12
N HIS A 218 -0.92 -12.79 -6.44
CA HIS A 218 -2.27 -12.46 -5.97
C HIS A 218 -2.67 -13.43 -4.85
N ASN A 219 -3.12 -12.89 -3.72
CA ASN A 219 -3.70 -13.65 -2.61
C ASN A 219 -5.22 -13.41 -2.60
N LEU A 220 -5.96 -14.36 -3.16
CA LEU A 220 -7.38 -14.24 -3.38
C LEU A 220 -8.17 -14.97 -2.29
N LEU A 221 -9.10 -14.26 -1.67
CA LEU A 221 -10.15 -14.87 -0.84
C LEU A 221 -11.37 -15.12 -1.73
N LEU A 222 -11.59 -16.38 -2.11
CA LEU A 222 -12.65 -16.74 -3.06
C LEU A 222 -13.99 -16.86 -2.37
N THR A 223 -14.07 -17.62 -1.27
CA THR A 223 -15.31 -17.82 -0.52
C THR A 223 -15.07 -17.79 0.99
N THR A 224 -16.10 -17.35 1.72
CA THR A 224 -16.14 -17.32 3.18
C THR A 224 -17.35 -18.10 3.70
N ASN A 225 -17.34 -18.47 4.97
CA ASN A 225 -18.56 -18.93 5.65
C ASN A 225 -19.43 -17.74 6.11
N SER A 226 -20.56 -18.03 6.75
CA SER A 226 -21.49 -17.01 7.28
C SER A 226 -20.91 -16.13 8.40
N TYR A 227 -19.76 -16.50 8.93
CA TYR A 227 -19.05 -15.78 10.00
C TYR A 227 -17.80 -15.05 9.48
N GLY A 228 -17.60 -14.99 8.15
CA GLY A 228 -16.46 -14.32 7.52
C GLY A 228 -15.16 -15.13 7.53
N GLN A 229 -15.16 -16.38 8.01
CA GLN A 229 -13.96 -17.21 7.97
C GLN A 229 -13.69 -17.69 6.54
N PRO A 230 -12.42 -17.72 6.10
CA PRO A 230 -12.06 -18.17 4.76
C PRO A 230 -12.39 -19.65 4.59
N LYS A 231 -13.15 -19.98 3.54
CA LYS A 231 -13.42 -21.37 3.12
C LYS A 231 -12.50 -21.77 1.98
N LEU A 232 -12.32 -20.89 1.01
CA LEU A 232 -11.49 -21.13 -0.16
C LEU A 232 -10.60 -19.91 -0.41
N THR A 233 -9.31 -20.15 -0.45
CA THR A 233 -8.29 -19.17 -0.82
C THR A 233 -7.48 -19.70 -1.99
N ALA A 234 -6.91 -18.79 -2.77
CA ALA A 234 -6.02 -19.14 -3.87
C ALA A 234 -4.85 -18.17 -3.90
N VAL A 235 -3.67 -18.69 -4.19
CA VAL A 235 -2.48 -17.88 -4.45
C VAL A 235 -2.09 -18.06 -5.90
N VAL A 236 -2.08 -16.97 -6.66
CA VAL A 236 -1.68 -16.97 -8.07
C VAL A 236 -0.34 -16.28 -8.17
N SER A 237 0.71 -17.03 -8.52
CA SER A 237 2.02 -16.46 -8.84
C SER A 237 2.17 -16.41 -10.35
N TYR A 238 2.38 -15.21 -10.89
CA TYR A 238 2.49 -15.03 -12.33
C TYR A 238 3.92 -15.30 -12.79
N GLY A 239 4.04 -15.86 -14.00
CA GLY A 239 5.33 -15.99 -14.67
C GLY A 239 5.85 -14.64 -15.16
N VAL A 240 7.15 -14.61 -15.42
CA VAL A 240 7.89 -13.51 -16.05
C VAL A 240 7.08 -12.90 -17.21
N THR A 241 6.88 -11.59 -17.14
CA THR A 241 5.98 -10.86 -18.04
C THR A 241 6.61 -10.56 -19.39
N LEU A 242 7.94 -10.48 -19.41
CA LEU A 242 8.71 -10.22 -20.62
C LEU A 242 9.20 -11.53 -21.24
N PRO A 243 8.99 -11.75 -22.55
CA PRO A 243 9.58 -12.88 -23.23
C PRO A 243 11.11 -12.75 -23.13
N ASN A 244 11.72 -13.69 -22.43
CA ASN A 244 13.16 -13.77 -22.35
C ASN A 244 13.70 -14.01 -23.77
N LYS A 245 14.32 -12.98 -24.39
CA LYS A 245 14.90 -13.06 -25.75
C LYS A 245 15.92 -14.19 -25.93
N ARG A 246 16.29 -14.90 -24.85
CA ARG A 246 17.21 -16.04 -24.83
C ARG A 246 16.56 -17.42 -24.64
N MET A 247 15.24 -17.54 -24.49
CA MET A 247 14.61 -18.87 -24.51
C MET A 247 14.43 -19.33 -25.95
N ASN A 248 15.48 -19.97 -26.45
CA ASN A 248 15.49 -20.66 -27.74
C ASN A 248 14.28 -21.61 -27.83
N CYS A 249 13.50 -21.43 -28.91
CA CYS A 249 12.32 -22.22 -29.26
C CYS A 249 12.59 -23.73 -29.17
N ARG A 250 12.06 -24.41 -28.14
CA ARG A 250 11.80 -25.88 -28.17
C ARG A 250 10.97 -26.42 -27.00
N GLN A 251 10.77 -25.69 -25.90
CA GLN A 251 10.04 -26.22 -24.72
C GLN A 251 8.58 -25.75 -24.58
N ILE A 252 8.14 -24.72 -25.31
CA ILE A 252 6.77 -24.17 -25.19
C ILE A 252 5.70 -25.10 -25.82
N SER A 253 6.08 -25.99 -26.74
CA SER A 253 5.12 -26.91 -27.38
C SER A 253 4.65 -28.07 -26.49
N LYS A 254 5.35 -28.38 -25.39
CA LYS A 254 4.95 -29.45 -24.47
C LYS A 254 3.93 -29.02 -23.41
N ILE A 255 3.95 -27.75 -22.98
CA ILE A 255 3.07 -27.27 -21.90
C ILE A 255 1.64 -26.98 -22.43
N ARG A 256 1.49 -26.57 -23.70
CA ARG A 256 0.17 -26.33 -24.30
C ARG A 256 -0.69 -27.59 -24.48
N LYS A 257 -0.11 -28.79 -24.49
CA LYS A 257 -0.85 -30.06 -24.65
C LYS A 257 -1.46 -30.61 -23.34
N LEU A 258 -1.09 -30.08 -22.18
CA LEU A 258 -1.55 -30.57 -20.87
C LEU A 258 -2.69 -29.75 -20.26
N LEU A 259 -3.09 -28.63 -20.87
CA LEU A 259 -4.18 -27.76 -20.39
C LEU A 259 -5.44 -27.83 -21.26
N THR A 260 -5.49 -28.75 -22.22
CA THR A 260 -6.67 -29.00 -23.07
C THR A 260 -7.06 -30.49 -23.11
N ALA A 261 -6.78 -31.22 -22.04
CA ALA A 261 -7.28 -32.58 -21.82
C ALA A 261 -8.04 -32.62 -20.49
#